data_AF-A0A1I2J9T9-F1
#
_entry.id   AF-A0A1I2J9T9-F1
#
_cell.length_a   1.000
_cell.length_b   1.000
_cell.length_c   1.000
_cell.angle_alpha   90.00
_cell.angle_beta   90.00
_cell.angle_gamma   90.00
#
_symmetry.space_group_name_H-M   'P 1'
#
loop_
_entity.id
_entity.type
_entity.pdbx_description
1 polymer ?
#
loop_
_entity_poly.entity_id
_entity_poly.type
_entity_poly.pdbx_seq_one_letter_code
_entity_poly.pdbx_strand_id
1 'polypeptide(L)' 'MNINLEESQILNVLTAIRSEFINSKVYYNDNTKEENRIGITSPEEWKEIYNAILKQAHKEEKLSMLEIIK' A
#
# COMPACT_ATOMS: atom_id res chain seq x y z
N MET A 1 -5.08 12.83 4.06
CA MET A 1 -6.14 11.98 4.61
C MET A 1 -6.05 12.08 6.12
N ASN A 2 -7.15 12.07 6.86
CA ASN A 2 -7.12 12.00 8.32
C ASN A 2 -7.88 10.73 8.73
N ILE A 3 -7.13 9.65 8.98
CA ILE A 3 -7.65 8.30 9.20
C ILE A 3 -7.84 8.13 10.70
N ASN A 4 -9.06 8.37 11.18
CA ASN A 4 -9.41 8.17 12.58
C ASN A 4 -9.80 6.69 12.80
N LEU A 5 -8.80 5.80 12.77
CA LEU A 5 -8.96 4.34 12.92
C LEU A 5 -8.17 3.82 14.12
N GLU A 6 -8.68 2.72 14.68
CA GLU A 6 -7.98 1.92 15.68
C GLU A 6 -6.77 1.21 15.05
N GLU A 7 -5.75 0.92 15.87
CA GLU A 7 -4.50 0.32 15.40
C GLU A 7 -4.72 -1.00 14.63
N SER A 8 -5.64 -1.85 15.12
CA SER A 8 -6.00 -3.10 14.46
C SER A 8 -6.64 -2.90 13.08
N GLN A 9 -7.43 -1.83 12.91
CA GLN A 9 -8.05 -1.49 11.63
C GLN A 9 -7.00 -0.96 10.65
N ILE A 10 -6.07 -0.11 11.12
CA ILE A 10 -4.96 0.37 10.31
C ILE A 10 -4.11 -0.81 9.84
N LEU A 11 -3.79 -1.75 10.73
CA LEU A 11 -3.02 -2.95 10.39
C LEU A 11 -3.73 -3.78 9.31
N ASN A 12 -5.03 -4.02 9.44
CA ASN A 12 -5.81 -4.76 8.43
C ASN A 12 -5.77 -4.07 7.06
N VAL A 13 -5.90 -2.73 7.03
CA VAL A 13 -5.82 -1.94 5.79
C VAL A 13 -4.42 -2.03 5.18
N LEU A 14 -3.37 -1.89 5.98
CA LEU A 14 -1.98 -2.01 5.51
C LEU A 14 -1.69 -3.42 4.96
N THR A 15 -2.20 -4.48 5.59
CA THR A 15 -2.08 -5.86 5.10
C THR A 15 -2.78 -6.06 3.76
N ALA A 16 -3.99 -5.51 3.59
CA ALA A 16 -4.71 -5.58 2.33
C ALA A 16 -3.94 -4.86 1.21
N ILE A 17 -3.49 -3.62 1.46
CA ILE A 17 -2.72 -2.84 0.47
C ILE A 17 -1.40 -3.53 0.13
N ARG A 18 -0.69 -4.09 1.12
CA ARG A 18 0.55 -4.83 0.86
C ARG A 18 0.32 -6.05 -0.04
N SER A 19 -0.83 -6.71 0.12
CA SER A 19 -1.21 -7.83 -0.75
C SER A 19 -1.46 -7.36 -2.19
N GLU A 20 -2.18 -6.26 -2.36
CA GLU A 20 -2.40 -5.65 -3.69
C GLU A 20 -1.11 -5.12 -4.33
N PHE A 21 -0.18 -4.58 -3.54
CA PHE A 21 1.16 -4.21 -4.01
C PHE A 21 1.92 -5.43 -4.57
N ILE A 22 1.89 -6.56 -3.87
CA ILE A 22 2.54 -7.79 -4.34
C ILE A 22 1.86 -8.31 -5.61
N ASN A 23 0.52 -8.36 -5.63
CA ASN A 23 -0.26 -8.82 -6.78
C ASN A 23 -0.01 -7.95 -8.02
N SER A 24 -0.04 -6.63 -7.86
CA SER A 24 0.24 -5.69 -8.96
C SER A 24 1.67 -5.82 -9.46
N LYS A 25 2.67 -6.07 -8.60
CA LYS A 25 4.05 -6.34 -9.04
C LYS A 25 4.13 -7.58 -9.92
N VAL A 26 3.50 -8.67 -9.50
CA VAL A 26 3.44 -9.90 -10.29
C VAL A 26 2.76 -9.62 -11.63
N TYR A 27 1.59 -8.99 -11.60
CA TYR A 27 0.83 -8.66 -12.81
C TYR A 27 1.64 -7.79 -13.79
N TYR A 28 2.32 -6.75 -13.30
CA TYR A 28 3.15 -5.87 -14.14
C TYR A 28 4.33 -6.64 -14.74
N ASN A 29 4.96 -7.54 -13.99
CA ASN A 29 6.06 -8.36 -14.50
C ASN A 29 5.59 -9.29 -15.63
N ASP A 30 4.41 -9.90 -15.47
CA ASP A 30 3.84 -10.83 -16.45
C ASP A 30 3.29 -10.11 -17.70
N ASN A 31 2.87 -8.85 -17.55
CA ASN A 31 2.26 -8.06 -18.61
C ASN A 31 3.13 -6.87 -18.96
N THR A 32 4.17 -7.05 -19.79
CA THR A 32 5.14 -5.96 -20.09
C THR A 32 4.58 -4.83 -20.96
N LYS A 33 3.50 -5.09 -21.71
CA LYS A 33 2.86 -4.09 -22.57
C LYS A 33 1.93 -3.19 -21.78
N GLU A 34 2.00 -1.88 -22.06
CA GLU A 34 1.17 -0.86 -21.42
C GLU A 34 -0.33 -1.10 -21.63
N GLU A 35 -0.73 -1.54 -22.82
CA GLU A 35 -2.13 -1.85 -23.17
C GLU A 35 -2.79 -2.88 -22.24
N ASN A 36 -2.00 -3.81 -21.69
CA ASN A 36 -2.48 -4.84 -20.76
C ASN A 36 -2.56 -4.34 -19.30
N ARG A 37 -2.05 -3.14 -19.01
CA ARG A 37 -2.01 -2.55 -17.66
C ARG A 37 -3.02 -1.42 -17.47
N ILE A 38 -3.73 -1.03 -18.54
CA ILE A 38 -4.74 0.03 -18.49
C ILE A 38 -5.82 -0.34 -17.46
N GLY A 39 -6.10 0.58 -16.55
CA GLY A 39 -7.11 0.39 -15.49
C GLY A 39 -6.62 -0.44 -14.30
N ILE A 40 -5.36 -0.88 -14.29
CA ILE A 40 -4.75 -1.57 -13.16
C ILE A 40 -3.92 -0.56 -12.36
N THR A 41 -4.15 -0.49 -11.05
CA THR A 41 -3.33 0.32 -10.15
C THR A 41 -1.90 -0.23 -10.11
N SER A 42 -0.93 0.65 -10.36
CA SER A 42 0.47 0.28 -10.43
C SER A 42 1.07 -0.07 -9.05
N PRO A 43 2.16 -0.85 -9.02
CA PRO A 43 2.92 -1.07 -7.79
C PRO A 43 3.33 0.22 -7.08
N GLU A 44 3.70 1.26 -7.83
CA GLU A 44 4.15 2.52 -7.23
C GLU A 44 2.99 3.26 -6.57
N GLU A 45 1.81 3.27 -7.19
CA GLU A 45 0.60 3.84 -6.57
C GLU A 45 0.22 3.10 -5.28
N TRP A 46 0.25 1.76 -5.28
CA TRP A 46 -0.01 0.99 -4.05
C TRP A 46 1.02 1.28 -2.95
N LYS A 47 2.29 1.39 -3.31
CA LYS A 47 3.38 1.77 -2.40
C LYS A 47 3.16 3.16 -1.81
N GLU A 48 2.76 4.13 -2.63
CA GLU A 48 2.45 5.49 -2.18
C GLU A 48 1.29 5.49 -1.17
N ILE A 49 0.21 4.76 -1.46
CA ILE A 49 -0.95 4.63 -0.56
C ILE A 49 -0.53 3.98 0.76
N TYR A 50 0.17 2.84 0.72
CA TYR A 50 0.68 2.16 1.92
C TYR A 50 1.53 3.11 2.77
N ASN A 51 2.50 3.77 2.14
CA ASN A 51 3.46 4.64 2.82
C ASN A 51 2.77 5.89 3.38
N ALA A 52 1.74 6.42 2.71
CA ALA A 52 0.97 7.55 3.21
C ALA A 52 0.18 7.19 4.49
N ILE A 53 -0.48 6.03 4.50
CA ILE A 53 -1.22 5.53 5.67
C ILE A 53 -0.26 5.25 6.83
N LEU A 54 0.85 4.56 6.57
CA LEU A 54 1.81 4.23 7.62
C LEU A 54 2.48 5.48 8.20
N LYS A 55 2.84 6.46 7.36
CA LYS A 55 3.35 7.77 7.83
C LYS A 55 2.34 8.50 8.70
N GLN A 56 1.05 8.39 8.41
CA GLN A 56 0.02 8.93 9.29
C GLN A 56 -0.02 8.19 10.62
N ALA A 57 -0.04 6.85 10.61
CA ALA A 57 -0.04 6.06 11.85
C ALA A 57 1.17 6.40 12.73
N HIS A 58 2.35 6.58 12.14
CA HIS A 58 3.56 6.99 12.85
C HIS A 58 3.43 8.37 13.52
N LYS A 59 2.72 9.33 12.89
CA LYS A 59 2.47 10.65 13.50
C LYS A 59 1.55 10.56 14.72
N GLU A 60 0.75 9.51 14.81
CA GLU A 60 -0.13 9.20 15.95
C GLU A 60 0.55 8.22 16.95
N GLU A 61 1.87 8.01 16.83
CA GLU A 61 2.66 7.08 17.65
C GLU A 61 2.19 5.61 17.58
N LYS A 62 1.38 5.26 16.58
CA LYS A 62 0.91 3.89 16.30
C LYS A 62 1.84 3.19 15.32
N LEU A 63 1.98 1.87 15.46
CA LEU A 63 2.67 1.00 14.50
C LEU A 63 4.13 1.39 14.20
N SER A 64 4.82 2.05 15.12
CA SER A 64 6.18 2.60 14.94
C SER A 64 7.25 1.58 14.53
N MET A 65 6.98 0.29 14.73
CA MET A 65 7.85 -0.83 14.36
C MET A 65 7.70 -1.28 12.89
N LEU A 66 6.66 -0.83 12.19
CA LEU A 66 6.46 -1.19 10.79
C LEU A 66 7.29 -0.27 9.87
N GLU A 67 7.86 -0.87 8.82
CA GLU A 67 8.63 -0.12 7.83
C GLU A 67 7.80 0.22 6.59
N ILE A 68 8.13 1.36 5.98
CA ILE A 68 7.65 1.76 4.66
C ILE A 68 8.16 0.78 3.59
N ILE A 69 7.40 0.63 2.51
CA ILE A 69 7.85 -0.11 1.34
C ILE A 69 8.91 0.74 0.61
N LYS A 70 10.09 0.14 0.39
CA LYS A 70 11.23 0.74 -0.34
C LYS A 70 11.02 0.66 -1.85
#